data_AF-A9WAA7-F1
#
_entry.id   AF-A9WAA7-F1
#
_cell.length_a   1.000
_cell.length_b   1.000
_cell.length_c   1.000
_cell.angle_alpha   90.00
_cell.angle_beta   90.00
_cell.angle_gamma   90.00
#
_symmetry.space_group_name_H-M   'P 1'
#
loop_
_entity.id
_entity.type
_entity.pdbx_description
1 polymer ?
#
loop_
_entity_poly.entity_id
_entity_poly.type
_entity_poly.pdbx_seq_one_letter_code
_entity_poly.pdbx_strand_id
1 'polypeptide(L)'
;MRRTGWFIILIALMLVACTNQPAPTPTATEAVPTAVPATSVPVSEPTPVTTELTPEVVAAGIQQALDSYIEAYNTNNIELLRSVVDQTNAPFRRLVEERFNTFQESSFAGSRFGRMRVLEVKPRDHGFWQAAIDDGGYRRDILFRQIEDGRWVMSEPTEEQLGEKIRIENEYFTLNTYEWAAEVNTIIEDMVVRARQQVIDTLGRTPENKFNVYLRPIFGITPPVNPNSLAWYSAGSRPRNDRIDIFAPFSYAFGFYDPNVGWEAELYSTIVHELTHWAYTRAFAQEYRITDWMSEGLAEYVANNPRRNAVSAAVRMGRIIPLVDPNGGVRPQDMDHMTTLEVDRGLAYGFAYSLVAYIVETQGGLDGFWRFAAAVRDTPGTGIEFYDKALQKAFGITYEEFDAGWRQWLLENY
;
A
#
# COMPACT_ATOMS: atom_id res chain seq x y z
N MET A 1 26.26 -50.92 -14.90
CA MET A 1 27.07 -50.03 -15.77
C MET A 1 26.42 -48.65 -15.77
N ARG A 2 27.18 -47.59 -15.45
CA ARG A 2 26.89 -46.12 -15.53
C ARG A 2 25.65 -45.61 -14.76
N ARG A 3 25.68 -44.92 -13.61
CA ARG A 3 26.45 -43.78 -13.04
C ARG A 3 26.31 -42.44 -13.79
N THR A 4 25.48 -41.55 -13.23
CA THR A 4 25.45 -40.07 -13.30
C THR A 4 24.53 -39.63 -12.15
N GLY A 5 24.82 -38.73 -11.21
CA GLY A 5 25.91 -37.77 -11.03
C GLY A 5 25.31 -36.58 -10.30
N TRP A 6 25.36 -36.59 -8.95
CA TRP A 6 24.98 -35.46 -8.09
C TRP A 6 25.95 -34.28 -8.30
N PHE A 7 25.42 -33.08 -8.47
CA PHE A 7 26.19 -31.83 -8.41
C PHE A 7 25.87 -31.09 -7.12
N ILE A 8 26.85 -31.10 -6.20
CA ILE A 8 27.01 -30.18 -5.09
C ILE A 8 27.90 -29.05 -5.62
N ILE A 9 27.48 -27.79 -5.48
CA ILE A 9 28.35 -26.64 -5.73
C ILE A 9 28.77 -26.06 -4.37
N LEU A 10 30.01 -26.39 -3.99
CA LEU A 10 30.82 -25.67 -3.00
C LEU A 10 31.38 -24.40 -3.67
N ILE A 11 31.23 -23.24 -3.02
CA ILE A 11 32.02 -22.05 -3.36
C ILE A 11 33.13 -21.93 -2.33
N ALA A 12 34.37 -22.10 -2.80
CA ALA A 12 35.60 -22.01 -2.03
C ALA A 12 36.13 -20.58 -2.00
N LEU A 13 36.62 -20.19 -0.81
CA LEU A 13 37.45 -19.02 -0.56
C LEU A 13 38.71 -19.02 -1.43
N MET A 14 39.09 -17.84 -1.92
CA MET A 14 40.45 -17.53 -2.35
C MET A 14 40.94 -16.26 -1.65
N LEU A 15 41.93 -16.44 -0.79
CA LEU A 15 42.79 -15.43 -0.19
C LEU A 15 43.80 -14.94 -1.24
N VAL A 16 44.00 -13.62 -1.34
CA VAL A 16 45.25 -13.02 -1.84
C VAL A 16 45.62 -11.84 -0.92
N ALA A 17 46.72 -12.03 -0.18
CA ALA A 17 47.56 -11.01 0.44
C ALA A 17 48.47 -10.40 -0.65
N CYS A 18 49.08 -9.22 -0.63
CA CYS A 18 49.48 -8.23 0.38
C CYS A 18 49.97 -7.00 -0.43
N THR A 19 49.80 -5.76 0.06
CA THR A 19 50.90 -4.76 0.06
C THR A 19 50.57 -3.58 0.97
N ASN A 20 51.48 -3.33 1.91
CA ASN A 20 51.52 -2.21 2.84
C ASN A 20 51.94 -0.91 2.13
N GLN A 21 51.28 0.20 2.44
CA GLN A 21 51.88 1.53 2.30
C GLN A 21 51.69 2.36 3.59
N PRO A 22 52.69 3.19 3.96
CA PRO A 22 52.96 3.58 5.33
C PRO A 22 52.18 4.81 5.80
N ALA A 23 52.01 4.87 7.12
CA ALA A 23 51.49 6.00 7.87
C ALA A 23 52.36 7.26 7.71
N PRO A 24 51.77 8.45 7.57
CA PRO A 24 52.51 9.69 7.76
C PRO A 24 52.79 9.95 9.25
N THR A 25 54.08 10.05 9.56
CA THR A 25 54.69 10.51 10.82
C THR A 25 54.30 11.96 11.14
N PRO A 26 54.13 12.33 12.41
CA PRO A 26 53.73 13.67 12.83
C PRO A 26 54.85 14.69 12.60
N THR A 27 54.53 15.80 11.93
CA THR A 27 55.43 16.94 11.82
C THR A 27 55.42 17.75 13.10
N ALA A 28 56.62 17.98 13.61
CA ALA A 28 56.93 18.68 14.85
C ALA A 28 56.49 20.14 14.84
N THR A 29 56.07 20.58 16.02
CA THR A 29 55.86 21.94 16.47
C THR A 29 57.09 22.81 16.21
N GLU A 30 56.89 23.92 15.51
CA GLU A 30 57.85 25.03 15.46
C GLU A 30 57.23 26.22 16.21
N ALA A 31 57.90 26.65 17.27
CA ALA A 31 57.50 27.74 18.14
C ALA A 31 58.15 29.05 17.68
N VAL A 32 57.33 30.09 17.42
CA VAL A 32 57.78 31.48 17.34
C VAL A 32 56.59 32.42 17.68
N PRO A 33 56.81 33.70 18.05
CA PRO A 33 56.99 34.17 19.41
C PRO A 33 55.80 35.00 19.92
N THR A 34 55.70 35.11 21.24
CA THR A 34 54.78 35.96 22.00
C THR A 34 54.78 37.42 21.52
N ALA A 35 53.64 37.88 21.01
CA ALA A 35 53.32 39.29 20.84
C ALA A 35 52.30 39.75 21.90
N VAL A 36 52.54 40.97 22.39
CA VAL A 36 51.90 41.69 23.50
C VAL A 36 50.38 41.88 23.28
N PRO A 37 49.53 41.92 24.33
CA PRO A 37 48.08 41.96 24.16
C PRO A 37 47.62 43.30 23.59
N ALA A 38 46.89 43.26 22.47
CA ALA A 38 46.09 44.38 22.00
C ALA A 38 44.72 44.35 22.69
N THR A 39 44.35 45.50 23.24
CA THR A 39 43.08 45.80 23.91
C THR A 39 41.89 45.37 23.05
N SER A 40 41.06 44.46 23.57
CA SER A 40 39.83 44.01 22.93
C SER A 40 38.77 45.12 22.97
N VAL A 41 38.36 45.55 21.78
CA VAL A 41 37.10 46.28 21.57
C VAL A 41 35.96 45.26 21.71
N PRO A 42 34.80 45.60 22.32
CA PRO A 42 33.71 44.65 22.44
C PRO A 42 33.20 44.31 21.03
N VAL A 43 33.44 43.07 20.61
CA VAL A 43 32.75 42.48 19.47
C VAL A 43 31.34 42.19 19.98
N SER A 44 30.37 42.94 19.49
CA SER A 44 28.96 42.60 19.67
C SER A 44 28.77 41.15 19.21
N GLU A 45 28.36 40.28 20.13
CA GLU A 45 27.91 38.93 19.78
C GLU A 45 26.90 39.05 18.64
N PRO A 46 27.04 38.30 17.54
CA PRO A 46 25.97 38.21 16.57
C PRO A 46 24.79 37.59 17.33
N THR A 47 23.77 38.40 17.55
CA THR A 47 22.44 37.93 17.95
C THR A 47 22.13 36.69 17.12
N PRO A 48 21.85 35.52 17.70
CA PRO A 48 21.50 34.35 16.92
C PRO A 48 20.29 34.74 16.09
N VAL A 49 20.49 34.83 14.77
CA VAL A 49 19.39 34.95 13.82
C VAL A 49 18.63 33.64 14.00
N THR A 50 17.58 33.68 14.81
CA THR A 50 16.59 32.62 14.83
C THR A 50 15.96 32.71 13.46
N THR A 51 16.48 31.95 12.50
CA THR A 51 15.99 31.95 11.13
C THR A 51 14.52 31.55 11.21
N GLU A 52 13.63 32.53 11.07
CA GLU A 52 12.20 32.27 11.03
C GLU A 52 11.94 31.26 9.91
N LEU A 53 11.27 30.16 10.24
CA LEU A 53 10.95 29.11 9.28
C LEU A 53 9.87 29.63 8.34
N THR A 54 10.32 30.30 7.27
CA THR A 54 9.48 30.70 6.15
C THR A 54 9.15 29.48 5.28
N PRO A 55 7.98 29.43 4.60
CA PRO A 55 7.63 28.33 3.71
C PRO A 55 8.70 28.03 2.65
N GLU A 56 9.41 29.04 2.16
CA GLU A 56 10.47 28.88 1.15
C GLU A 56 11.69 28.14 1.73
N VAL A 57 12.12 28.51 2.95
CA VAL A 57 13.25 27.85 3.64
C VAL A 57 12.88 26.40 3.99
N VAL A 58 11.65 26.19 4.47
CA VAL A 58 11.13 24.85 4.78
C VAL A 58 11.08 23.99 3.51
N ALA A 59 10.51 24.50 2.43
CA ALA A 59 10.39 23.77 1.16
C ALA A 59 11.76 23.37 0.61
N ALA A 60 12.77 24.25 0.69
CA ALA A 60 14.14 23.94 0.29
C ALA A 60 14.77 22.83 1.14
N GLY A 61 14.58 22.88 2.46
CA GLY A 61 15.09 21.85 3.37
C GLY A 61 14.40 20.49 3.19
N ILE A 62 13.07 20.49 3.00
CA ILE A 62 12.30 19.29 2.69
C ILE A 62 12.71 18.71 1.33
N GLN A 63 12.92 19.54 0.31
CA GLN A 63 13.40 19.09 -1.00
C GLN A 63 14.75 18.38 -0.87
N GLN A 64 15.68 18.89 -0.07
CA GLN A 64 16.96 18.21 0.18
C GLN A 64 16.77 16.83 0.81
N ALA A 65 15.87 16.69 1.79
CA ALA A 65 15.55 15.40 2.40
C ALA A 65 14.93 14.42 1.38
N LEU A 66 14.06 14.90 0.50
CA LEU A 66 13.47 14.11 -0.59
C LEU A 66 14.51 13.67 -1.63
N ASP A 67 15.43 14.55 -2.01
CA ASP A 67 16.49 14.21 -2.97
C ASP A 67 17.37 13.08 -2.42
N SER A 68 17.74 13.16 -1.13
CA SER A 68 18.48 12.09 -0.44
C SER A 68 17.65 10.81 -0.24
N TYR A 69 16.34 10.91 -0.03
CA TYR A 69 15.44 9.74 -0.02
C TYR A 69 15.45 9.01 -1.36
N ILE A 70 15.31 9.74 -2.46
CA ILE A 70 15.36 9.19 -3.82
C ILE A 70 16.74 8.58 -4.10
N GLU A 71 17.81 9.27 -3.71
CA GLU A 71 19.17 8.75 -3.83
C GLU A 71 19.34 7.44 -3.07
N ALA A 72 18.78 7.33 -1.85
CA ALA A 72 18.83 6.11 -1.08
C ALA A 72 18.17 4.93 -1.82
N TYR A 73 17.00 5.12 -2.42
CA TYR A 73 16.34 4.10 -3.25
C TYR A 73 17.14 3.75 -4.51
N ASN A 74 17.67 4.76 -5.20
CA ASN A 74 18.42 4.59 -6.44
C ASN A 74 19.80 3.94 -6.26
N THR A 75 20.40 4.10 -5.08
CA THR A 75 21.72 3.55 -4.75
C THR A 75 21.67 2.34 -3.83
N ASN A 76 20.46 1.89 -3.46
CA ASN A 76 20.23 0.85 -2.45
C ASN A 76 21.00 1.13 -1.15
N ASN A 77 20.92 2.37 -0.64
CA ASN A 77 21.67 2.83 0.52
C ASN A 77 20.74 3.05 1.73
N ILE A 78 20.62 2.02 2.56
CA ILE A 78 19.80 2.05 3.78
C ILE A 78 20.27 3.08 4.81
N GLU A 79 21.58 3.36 4.89
CA GLU A 79 22.11 4.33 5.85
C GLU A 79 21.76 5.76 5.43
N LEU A 80 21.78 6.05 4.12
CA LEU A 80 21.27 7.32 3.60
C LEU A 80 19.77 7.47 3.87
N LEU A 81 18.98 6.40 3.66
CA LEU A 81 17.55 6.40 4.00
C LEU A 81 17.33 6.74 5.48
N ARG A 82 18.06 6.07 6.38
CA ARG A 82 17.99 6.32 7.84
C ARG A 82 18.35 7.75 8.21
N SER A 83 19.23 8.41 7.44
CA SER A 83 19.62 9.78 7.70
C SER A 83 18.50 10.81 7.45
N VAL A 84 17.52 10.49 6.59
CA VAL A 84 16.40 11.37 6.21
C VAL A 84 15.05 10.92 6.75
N VAL A 85 15.04 9.87 7.57
CA VAL A 85 13.84 9.33 8.24
C VAL A 85 13.98 9.54 9.73
N ASP A 86 12.91 9.94 10.39
CA ASP A 86 12.88 10.11 11.84
C ASP A 86 13.16 8.79 12.57
N GLN A 87 14.35 8.71 13.17
CA GLN A 87 14.82 7.53 13.90
C GLN A 87 14.21 7.38 15.30
N THR A 88 13.54 8.42 15.81
CA THR A 88 12.92 8.42 17.14
C THR A 88 11.50 7.85 17.14
N ASN A 89 10.80 7.92 16.00
CA ASN A 89 9.49 7.30 15.82
C ASN A 89 9.65 5.86 15.30
N ALA A 90 9.76 4.89 16.22
CA ALA A 90 10.06 3.50 15.87
C ALA A 90 9.04 2.83 14.93
N PRO A 91 7.71 2.99 15.11
CA PRO A 91 6.73 2.47 14.14
C PRO A 91 6.90 3.06 12.75
N PHE A 92 7.10 4.38 12.64
CA PHE A 92 7.30 5.06 11.35
C PHE A 92 8.59 4.59 10.67
N ARG A 93 9.70 4.54 11.40
CA ARG A 93 10.97 4.01 10.89
C ARG A 93 10.80 2.60 10.31
N ARG A 94 10.13 1.71 11.06
CA ARG A 94 9.88 0.34 10.60
C ARG A 94 9.11 0.33 9.27
N LEU A 95 8.05 1.13 9.15
CA LEU A 95 7.28 1.24 7.91
C LEU A 95 8.15 1.64 6.72
N VAL A 96 8.97 2.69 6.88
CA VAL A 96 9.80 3.19 5.79
C VAL A 96 10.88 2.19 5.39
N GLU A 97 11.52 1.53 6.36
CA GLU A 97 12.51 0.47 6.10
C GLU A 97 11.86 -0.77 5.45
N GLU A 98 10.68 -1.17 5.89
CA GLU A 98 9.94 -2.32 5.32
C GLU A 98 9.55 -2.08 3.86
N ARG A 99 9.07 -0.86 3.53
CA ARG A 99 8.79 -0.46 2.14
C ARG A 99 10.05 -0.39 1.29
N PHE A 100 11.16 0.10 1.85
CA PHE A 100 12.44 0.12 1.15
C PHE A 100 12.91 -1.29 0.81
N ASN A 101 12.96 -2.19 1.79
CA ASN A 101 13.41 -3.58 1.58
C ASN A 101 12.49 -4.29 0.58
N THR A 102 11.17 -4.13 0.72
CA THR A 102 10.20 -4.71 -0.23
C THR A 102 10.45 -4.23 -1.66
N PHE A 103 10.75 -2.94 -1.86
CA PHE A 103 11.09 -2.43 -3.18
C PHE A 103 12.39 -3.05 -3.72
N GLN A 104 13.44 -3.09 -2.91
CA GLN A 104 14.76 -3.62 -3.32
C GLN A 104 14.75 -5.13 -3.56
N GLU A 105 13.81 -5.87 -2.99
CA GLU A 105 13.60 -7.31 -3.23
C GLU A 105 12.63 -7.59 -4.39
N SER A 106 11.92 -6.57 -4.89
CA SER A 106 10.91 -6.72 -5.94
C SER A 106 11.51 -6.82 -7.35
N SER A 107 10.69 -7.18 -8.34
CA SER A 107 11.05 -7.12 -9.76
C SER A 107 11.36 -5.70 -10.26
N PHE A 108 11.03 -4.68 -9.49
CA PHE A 108 11.36 -3.28 -9.78
C PHE A 108 12.72 -2.86 -9.21
N ALA A 109 13.42 -3.74 -8.49
CA ALA A 109 14.76 -3.45 -7.97
C ALA A 109 15.70 -2.98 -9.09
N GLY A 110 16.45 -1.90 -8.83
CA GLY A 110 17.31 -1.25 -9.83
C GLY A 110 16.59 -0.34 -10.82
N SER A 111 15.25 -0.27 -10.80
CA SER A 111 14.51 0.79 -11.49
C SER A 111 14.84 2.14 -10.86
N ARG A 112 15.11 3.14 -11.69
CA ARG A 112 15.37 4.50 -11.18
C ARG A 112 14.08 5.12 -10.69
N PHE A 113 14.04 5.48 -9.41
CA PHE A 113 13.06 6.41 -8.89
C PHE A 113 13.17 7.75 -9.61
N GLY A 114 12.02 8.24 -10.05
CA GLY A 114 11.89 9.57 -10.64
C GLY A 114 12.25 10.67 -9.63
N ARG A 115 12.40 11.89 -10.15
CA ARG A 115 12.54 13.06 -9.27
C ARG A 115 11.20 13.33 -8.59
N MET A 116 11.26 13.64 -7.31
CA MET A 116 10.15 14.18 -6.54
C MET A 116 10.37 15.67 -6.35
N ARG A 117 9.29 16.45 -6.34
CA ARG A 117 9.36 17.90 -6.20
C ARG A 117 8.36 18.40 -5.16
N VAL A 118 8.84 19.18 -4.20
CA VAL A 118 7.98 19.92 -3.27
C VAL A 118 7.19 20.96 -4.05
N LEU A 119 5.87 20.90 -3.93
CA LEU A 119 4.94 21.85 -4.54
C LEU A 119 4.53 22.94 -3.54
N GLU A 120 4.22 22.52 -2.33
CA GLU A 120 3.67 23.36 -1.27
C GLU A 120 4.03 22.78 0.08
N VAL A 121 4.19 23.65 1.09
CA VAL A 121 4.38 23.26 2.48
C VAL A 121 3.41 24.01 3.37
N LYS A 122 2.81 23.33 4.34
CA LYS A 122 1.96 23.93 5.37
C LYS A 122 2.44 23.53 6.77
N PRO A 123 2.49 24.46 7.75
CA PRO A 123 2.81 24.12 9.12
C PRO A 123 1.69 23.25 9.72
N ARG A 124 2.07 22.37 10.64
CA ARG A 124 1.19 21.51 11.44
C ARG A 124 1.62 21.60 12.91
N ASP A 125 0.76 21.13 13.80
CA ASP A 125 1.04 21.13 15.23
C ASP A 125 2.32 20.34 15.56
N HIS A 126 2.85 20.56 16.76
CA HIS A 126 4.05 19.89 17.27
C HIS A 126 5.33 20.04 16.40
N GLY A 127 5.40 21.12 15.61
CA GLY A 127 6.59 21.43 14.80
C GLY A 127 6.70 20.61 13.51
N PHE A 128 5.63 19.92 13.13
CA PHE A 128 5.56 19.23 11.84
C PHE A 128 5.24 20.20 10.71
N TRP A 129 5.64 19.82 9.50
CA TRP A 129 5.27 20.48 8.25
C TRP A 129 4.76 19.42 7.29
N GLN A 130 3.59 19.63 6.71
CA GLN A 130 3.10 18.78 5.62
C GLN A 130 3.57 19.35 4.29
N ALA A 131 4.20 18.51 3.48
CA ALA A 131 4.58 18.85 2.13
C ALA A 131 3.70 18.11 1.12
N ALA A 132 3.15 18.86 0.17
CA ALA A 132 2.58 18.31 -1.05
C ALA A 132 3.69 18.12 -2.08
N ILE A 133 3.79 16.92 -2.64
CA ILE A 133 4.91 16.47 -3.46
C ILE A 133 4.39 15.94 -4.79
N ASP A 134 5.00 16.39 -5.89
CA ASP A 134 4.87 15.77 -7.21
C ASP A 134 5.84 14.59 -7.30
N ASP A 135 5.31 13.40 -7.56
CA ASP A 135 6.01 12.13 -7.70
C ASP A 135 5.70 11.54 -9.07
N GLY A 136 6.41 12.03 -10.09
CA GLY A 136 6.25 11.54 -11.46
C GLY A 136 4.85 11.77 -12.06
N GLY A 137 4.20 12.89 -11.73
CA GLY A 137 2.85 13.21 -12.17
C GLY A 137 1.74 12.76 -11.20
N TYR A 138 2.08 11.97 -10.19
CA TYR A 138 1.20 11.69 -9.04
C TYR A 138 1.49 12.67 -7.91
N ARG A 139 0.58 12.77 -6.94
CA ARG A 139 0.73 13.62 -5.75
C ARG A 139 0.86 12.77 -4.49
N ARG A 140 1.72 13.19 -3.58
CA ARG A 140 1.86 12.66 -2.22
C ARG A 140 1.79 13.78 -1.21
N ASP A 141 1.30 13.47 -0.03
CA ASP A 141 1.33 14.36 1.12
C ASP A 141 2.11 13.65 2.24
N ILE A 142 3.23 14.24 2.63
CA ILE A 142 4.15 13.65 3.61
C ILE A 142 4.47 14.67 4.69
N LEU A 143 4.55 14.21 5.93
CA LEU A 143 4.95 15.01 7.07
C LEU A 143 6.48 14.99 7.24
N PHE A 144 7.01 16.16 7.56
CA PHE A 144 8.41 16.39 7.87
C PHE A 144 8.54 17.14 9.18
N ARG A 145 9.68 17.02 9.82
CA ARG A 145 10.07 17.91 10.92
C ARG A 145 11.56 18.19 10.88
N GLN A 146 11.94 19.32 11.44
CA GLN A 146 13.35 19.63 11.67
C GLN A 146 13.79 19.01 13.00
N ILE A 147 14.92 18.31 13.01
CA ILE A 147 15.53 17.80 14.25
C ILE A 147 16.55 18.80 14.79
N GLU A 148 17.07 18.57 16.01
CA GLU A 148 17.91 19.53 16.76
C GLU A 148 19.15 20.04 15.99
N ASP A 149 19.72 19.21 15.10
CA ASP A 149 20.88 19.57 14.28
C ASP A 149 20.52 20.41 13.03
N GLY A 150 19.25 20.79 12.87
CA GLY A 150 18.75 21.59 11.77
C GLY A 150 18.40 20.80 10.51
N ARG A 151 18.62 19.48 10.47
CA ARG A 151 18.24 18.64 9.32
C ARG A 151 16.74 18.38 9.28
N TRP A 152 16.21 18.27 8.07
CA TRP A 152 14.84 17.84 7.82
C TRP A 152 14.77 16.33 7.66
N VAL A 153 13.78 15.71 8.30
CA VAL A 153 13.51 14.28 8.19
C VAL A 153 12.02 14.06 7.90
N MET A 154 11.70 13.04 7.12
CA MET A 154 10.33 12.51 7.04
C MET A 154 9.95 11.95 8.41
N SER A 155 8.71 12.16 8.84
CA SER A 155 8.22 11.70 10.12
C SER A 155 6.70 11.53 10.11
N GLU A 156 6.16 11.00 11.20
CA GLU A 156 4.75 11.00 11.55
C GLU A 156 4.62 11.42 13.04
N PRO A 157 3.50 12.01 13.47
CA PRO A 157 3.24 12.23 14.89
C PRO A 157 3.19 10.90 15.65
N THR A 158 3.48 10.95 16.95
CA THR A 158 3.21 9.81 17.85
C THR A 158 1.73 9.72 18.18
N GLU A 159 1.24 8.59 18.71
CA GLU A 159 -0.17 8.47 19.13
C GLU A 159 -0.57 9.55 20.16
N GLU A 160 0.36 9.96 21.03
CA GLU A 160 0.15 11.04 22.00
C GLU A 160 -0.01 12.42 21.33
N GLN A 161 0.67 12.64 20.21
CA GLN A 161 0.62 13.89 19.43
C GLN A 161 -0.60 13.96 18.49
N LEU A 162 -1.39 12.89 18.37
CA LEU A 162 -2.60 12.91 17.54
C LEU A 162 -3.76 13.71 18.17
N GLY A 163 -3.63 14.06 19.46
CA GLY A 163 -4.69 14.68 20.24
C GLY A 163 -5.78 13.69 20.66
N GLU A 164 -6.93 14.22 21.04
CA GLU A 164 -8.03 13.42 21.58
C GLU A 164 -8.64 12.47 20.54
N LYS A 165 -9.08 11.28 21.01
CA LYS A 165 -9.85 10.34 20.18
C LYS A 165 -11.26 10.89 20.00
N ILE A 166 -11.67 11.01 18.74
CA ILE A 166 -12.98 11.50 18.37
C ILE A 166 -13.84 10.30 17.93
N ARG A 167 -15.06 10.23 18.46
CA ARG A 167 -16.08 9.26 18.07
C ARG A 167 -17.27 10.00 17.50
N ILE A 168 -17.57 9.76 16.22
CA ILE A 168 -18.71 10.34 15.53
C ILE A 168 -19.70 9.22 15.21
N GLU A 169 -20.91 9.34 15.74
CA GLU A 169 -21.95 8.33 15.56
C GLU A 169 -22.86 8.71 14.39
N ASN A 170 -23.03 7.77 13.46
CA ASN A 170 -23.95 7.87 12.34
C ASN A 170 -25.06 6.80 12.47
N GLU A 171 -26.07 6.84 11.61
CA GLU A 171 -27.08 5.80 11.43
C GLU A 171 -26.46 4.44 11.08
N TYR A 172 -25.43 4.40 10.22
CA TYR A 172 -24.91 3.14 9.66
C TYR A 172 -23.60 2.65 10.29
N PHE A 173 -22.79 3.55 10.84
CA PHE A 173 -21.49 3.22 11.41
C PHE A 173 -21.09 4.19 12.52
N THR A 174 -19.98 3.88 13.20
CA THR A 174 -19.27 4.81 14.07
C THR A 174 -17.91 5.12 13.49
N LEU A 175 -17.62 6.40 13.21
CA LEU A 175 -16.28 6.85 12.83
C LEU A 175 -15.45 7.08 14.09
N ASN A 176 -14.34 6.36 14.18
CA ASN A 176 -13.33 6.51 15.22
C ASN A 176 -12.11 7.15 14.58
N THR A 177 -11.75 8.35 15.04
CA THR A 177 -10.70 9.19 14.44
C THR A 177 -9.98 9.96 15.56
N TYR A 178 -9.13 10.90 15.19
CA TYR A 178 -8.33 11.72 16.09
C TYR A 178 -8.44 13.19 15.69
N GLU A 179 -8.19 14.10 16.64
CA GLU A 179 -8.14 15.55 16.38
C GLU A 179 -7.21 15.91 15.21
N TRP A 180 -6.07 15.22 15.10
CA TRP A 180 -5.12 15.39 13.99
C TRP A 180 -5.74 15.23 12.59
N ALA A 181 -6.74 14.35 12.43
CA ALA A 181 -7.40 14.08 11.16
C ALA A 181 -8.78 14.75 11.05
N ALA A 182 -9.11 15.68 11.95
CA ALA A 182 -10.44 16.28 12.00
C ALA A 182 -10.86 16.97 10.69
N GLU A 183 -9.91 17.53 9.95
CA GLU A 183 -10.16 18.28 8.70
C GLU A 183 -10.81 17.43 7.59
N VAL A 184 -10.66 16.10 7.63
CA VAL A 184 -11.22 15.20 6.61
C VAL A 184 -12.44 14.41 7.08
N ASN A 185 -12.83 14.51 8.36
CA ASN A 185 -13.87 13.65 8.95
C ASN A 185 -15.19 13.70 8.16
N THR A 186 -15.71 14.89 7.85
CA THR A 186 -16.97 15.04 7.11
C THR A 186 -16.89 14.44 5.70
N ILE A 187 -15.73 14.56 5.03
CA ILE A 187 -15.52 13.96 3.70
C ILE A 187 -15.54 12.43 3.81
N ILE A 188 -14.85 11.87 4.80
CA ILE A 188 -14.82 10.42 5.03
C ILE A 188 -16.21 9.88 5.40
N GLU A 189 -16.98 10.59 6.24
CA GLU A 189 -18.33 10.16 6.59
C GLU A 189 -19.25 10.10 5.38
N ASP A 190 -19.31 11.16 4.58
CA ASP A 190 -20.08 11.18 3.34
C ASP A 190 -19.63 10.08 2.37
N MET A 191 -18.32 9.91 2.23
CA MET A 191 -17.73 8.89 1.36
C MET A 191 -18.14 7.48 1.75
N VAL A 192 -18.13 7.14 3.04
CA VAL A 192 -18.56 5.82 3.54
C VAL A 192 -20.05 5.61 3.33
N VAL A 193 -20.89 6.64 3.54
CA VAL A 193 -22.34 6.55 3.26
C VAL A 193 -22.59 6.28 1.79
N ARG A 194 -21.97 7.04 0.88
CA ARG A 194 -22.09 6.82 -0.57
C ARG A 194 -21.54 5.48 -1.01
N ALA A 195 -20.44 5.01 -0.42
CA ALA A 195 -19.84 3.73 -0.76
C ALA A 195 -20.77 2.58 -0.34
N ARG A 196 -21.37 2.67 0.85
CA ARG A 196 -22.40 1.73 1.29
C ARG A 196 -23.60 1.71 0.35
N GLN A 197 -24.05 2.87 -0.11
CA GLN A 197 -25.16 2.94 -1.07
C GLN A 197 -24.81 2.26 -2.39
N GLN A 198 -23.62 2.49 -2.95
CA GLN A 198 -23.17 1.79 -4.16
C GLN A 198 -23.15 0.26 -3.99
N VAL A 199 -22.70 -0.24 -2.83
CA VAL A 199 -22.74 -1.68 -2.53
C VAL A 199 -24.19 -2.18 -2.49
N ILE A 200 -25.13 -1.43 -1.91
CA ILE A 200 -26.56 -1.78 -1.91
C ILE A 200 -27.14 -1.77 -3.32
N ASP A 201 -26.87 -0.73 -4.10
CA ASP A 201 -27.40 -0.58 -5.45
C ASP A 201 -26.91 -1.72 -6.36
N THR A 202 -25.70 -2.22 -6.12
CA THR A 202 -25.10 -3.31 -6.91
C THR A 202 -25.51 -4.69 -6.41
N LEU A 203 -25.41 -4.96 -5.09
CA LEU A 203 -25.64 -6.29 -4.52
C LEU A 203 -27.10 -6.52 -4.06
N GLY A 204 -27.93 -5.48 -4.04
CA GLY A 204 -29.33 -5.49 -3.62
C GLY A 204 -29.55 -5.47 -2.10
N ARG A 205 -28.53 -5.76 -1.28
CA ARG A 205 -28.62 -5.68 0.19
C ARG A 205 -27.26 -5.57 0.87
N THR A 206 -27.26 -5.04 2.09
CA THR A 206 -26.14 -5.05 3.03
C THR A 206 -26.65 -5.44 4.42
N PRO A 207 -25.75 -5.78 5.37
CA PRO A 207 -26.14 -6.05 6.74
C PRO A 207 -26.79 -4.83 7.40
N GLU A 208 -27.74 -5.09 8.30
CA GLU A 208 -28.42 -4.05 9.09
C GLU A 208 -27.59 -3.57 10.29
N ASN A 209 -26.62 -4.37 10.74
CA ASN A 209 -25.82 -4.03 11.93
C ASN A 209 -24.89 -2.86 11.63
N LYS A 210 -24.73 -1.97 12.61
CA LYS A 210 -23.68 -0.95 12.57
C LYS A 210 -22.29 -1.59 12.55
N PHE A 211 -21.39 -1.02 11.75
CA PHE A 211 -19.97 -1.35 11.73
C PHE A 211 -19.13 -0.16 12.23
N ASN A 212 -17.83 -0.36 12.40
CA ASN A 212 -16.91 0.71 12.79
C ASN A 212 -16.04 1.13 11.61
N VAL A 213 -15.78 2.43 11.50
CA VAL A 213 -14.75 2.97 10.63
C VAL A 213 -13.64 3.50 11.54
N TYR A 214 -12.39 3.12 11.27
CA TYR A 214 -11.22 3.64 11.97
C TYR A 214 -10.39 4.45 10.99
N LEU A 215 -10.37 5.77 11.14
CA LEU A 215 -9.50 6.64 10.38
C LEU A 215 -8.16 6.78 11.12
N ARG A 216 -7.09 6.29 10.50
CA ARG A 216 -5.77 6.13 11.09
C ARG A 216 -4.84 7.20 10.54
N PRO A 217 -4.50 8.25 11.30
CA PRO A 217 -3.66 9.34 10.80
C PRO A 217 -2.18 8.97 10.67
N ILE A 218 -1.78 7.85 11.26
CA ILE A 218 -0.41 7.33 11.24
C ILE A 218 -0.41 5.80 11.17
N PHE A 219 0.72 5.24 10.76
CA PHE A 219 0.93 3.80 10.78
C PHE A 219 1.03 3.22 12.19
N GLY A 220 1.61 3.98 13.11
CA GLY A 220 1.97 3.52 14.45
C GLY A 220 0.83 3.22 15.42
N ILE A 221 -0.43 3.36 15.02
CA ILE A 221 -1.57 2.97 15.86
C ILE A 221 -1.54 1.44 16.07
N THR A 222 -1.71 1.00 17.31
CA THR A 222 -1.70 -0.43 17.65
C THR A 222 -3.06 -1.08 17.37
N PRO A 223 -3.14 -2.33 16.86
CA PRO A 223 -2.02 -3.20 16.48
C PRO A 223 -1.38 -2.79 15.14
N PRO A 224 -0.12 -3.20 14.87
CA PRO A 224 0.51 -3.04 13.56
C PRO A 224 -0.32 -3.71 12.47
N VAL A 225 -0.31 -3.11 11.28
CA VAL A 225 -1.13 -3.50 10.13
C VAL A 225 -0.26 -3.65 8.89
N ASN A 226 -0.83 -4.19 7.81
CA ASN A 226 -0.11 -4.28 6.54
C ASN A 226 0.24 -2.87 6.03
N PRO A 227 1.53 -2.56 5.78
CA PRO A 227 1.96 -1.24 5.31
C PRO A 227 1.54 -0.91 3.88
N ASN A 228 0.98 -1.85 3.13
CA ASN A 228 0.69 -1.74 1.71
C ASN A 228 -0.82 -1.70 1.38
N SER A 229 -1.67 -1.59 2.40
CA SER A 229 -3.13 -1.47 2.23
C SER A 229 -3.58 -0.06 2.61
N LEU A 230 -4.29 0.63 1.71
CA LEU A 230 -4.85 1.96 1.97
C LEU A 230 -6.03 1.89 2.97
N ALA A 231 -6.90 0.90 2.78
CA ALA A 231 -7.95 0.52 3.69
C ALA A 231 -8.04 -1.01 3.74
N TRP A 232 -8.69 -1.54 4.77
CA TRP A 232 -9.00 -2.97 4.84
C TRP A 232 -10.22 -3.23 5.74
N TYR A 233 -11.00 -4.23 5.36
CA TYR A 233 -12.04 -4.81 6.19
C TYR A 233 -11.48 -5.86 7.15
N SER A 234 -11.97 -5.86 8.38
CA SER A 234 -11.71 -6.90 9.37
C SER A 234 -13.01 -7.40 9.99
N ALA A 235 -13.26 -8.69 9.83
CA ALA A 235 -14.42 -9.35 10.43
C ALA A 235 -14.18 -9.54 11.94
N GLY A 236 -14.96 -8.85 12.77
CA GLY A 236 -14.89 -9.01 14.22
C GLY A 236 -15.57 -10.31 14.67
N SER A 237 -14.90 -11.09 15.53
CA SER A 237 -15.49 -12.27 16.18
C SER A 237 -15.90 -11.96 17.63
N ARG A 238 -17.23 -11.96 17.87
CA ARG A 238 -17.98 -11.86 19.14
C ARG A 238 -17.33 -11.06 20.32
N PRO A 239 -17.88 -9.89 20.72
CA PRO A 239 -19.01 -9.23 20.07
C PRO A 239 -18.65 -8.87 18.63
N ARG A 240 -19.65 -8.86 17.74
CA ARG A 240 -19.42 -8.47 16.34
C ARG A 240 -18.86 -7.05 16.34
N ASN A 241 -17.58 -6.94 15.96
CA ASN A 241 -16.87 -5.68 15.88
C ASN A 241 -16.29 -5.55 14.46
N ASP A 242 -17.17 -5.67 13.47
CA ASP A 242 -16.82 -5.47 12.08
C ASP A 242 -16.29 -4.06 11.91
N ARG A 243 -15.13 -3.95 11.27
CA ARG A 243 -14.50 -2.65 11.07
C ARG A 243 -13.86 -2.53 9.70
N ILE A 244 -13.86 -1.29 9.20
CA ILE A 244 -13.02 -0.86 8.09
C ILE A 244 -12.01 0.11 8.68
N ASP A 245 -10.74 -0.23 8.57
CA ASP A 245 -9.65 0.68 8.89
C ASP A 245 -9.23 1.39 7.60
N ILE A 246 -9.00 2.69 7.68
CA ILE A 246 -8.64 3.57 6.57
C ILE A 246 -7.43 4.37 7.02
N PHE A 247 -6.34 4.38 6.26
CA PHE A 247 -5.30 5.39 6.47
C PHE A 247 -5.83 6.75 6.08
N ALA A 248 -5.63 7.75 6.95
CA ALA A 248 -6.08 9.10 6.67
C ALA A 248 -5.29 9.68 5.49
N PRO A 249 -5.93 10.52 4.66
CA PRO A 249 -5.22 11.41 3.77
C PRO A 249 -4.10 12.11 4.55
N PHE A 250 -2.96 12.33 3.89
CA PHE A 250 -1.77 12.97 4.47
C PHE A 250 -0.96 12.14 5.47
N SER A 251 -1.38 10.91 5.79
CA SER A 251 -0.50 9.94 6.45
C SER A 251 0.52 9.38 5.44
N TYR A 252 1.71 8.99 5.90
CA TYR A 252 2.69 8.39 4.99
C TYR A 252 2.20 7.05 4.43
N ALA A 253 1.40 6.34 5.22
CA ALA A 253 0.81 5.07 4.82
C ALA A 253 -0.20 5.22 3.65
N PHE A 254 -0.89 6.36 3.53
CA PHE A 254 -1.87 6.64 2.46
C PHE A 254 -1.30 6.47 1.05
N GLY A 255 -0.05 6.93 0.83
CA GLY A 255 0.63 6.78 -0.45
C GLY A 255 0.41 7.96 -1.42
N PHE A 256 0.35 7.66 -2.71
CA PHE A 256 0.21 8.64 -3.79
C PHE A 256 -1.15 8.54 -4.47
N TYR A 257 -1.60 9.62 -5.10
CA TYR A 257 -2.86 9.70 -5.85
C TYR A 257 -2.70 10.51 -7.14
N ASP A 258 -3.54 10.28 -8.14
CA ASP A 258 -3.58 11.12 -9.35
C ASP A 258 -4.18 12.50 -8.99
N PRO A 259 -3.42 13.61 -9.12
CA PRO A 259 -3.90 14.94 -8.77
C PRO A 259 -5.05 15.43 -9.66
N ASN A 260 -5.25 14.86 -10.85
CA ASN A 260 -6.37 15.22 -11.73
C ASN A 260 -7.69 14.57 -11.29
N VAL A 261 -7.60 13.49 -10.51
CA VAL A 261 -8.73 12.72 -10.00
C VAL A 261 -9.01 13.06 -8.54
N GLY A 262 -7.96 13.32 -7.76
CA GLY A 262 -8.03 13.54 -6.32
C GLY A 262 -7.94 12.23 -5.53
N TRP A 263 -7.45 12.33 -4.29
CA TRP A 263 -7.37 11.17 -3.40
C TRP A 263 -8.76 10.64 -3.02
N GLU A 264 -9.79 11.47 -3.09
CA GLU A 264 -11.16 11.15 -2.71
C GLU A 264 -11.74 10.03 -3.57
N ALA A 265 -11.51 10.06 -4.89
CA ALA A 265 -12.06 9.06 -5.80
C ALA A 265 -11.34 7.72 -5.69
N GLU A 266 -10.01 7.73 -5.52
CA GLU A 266 -9.23 6.51 -5.27
C GLU A 266 -9.61 5.86 -3.93
N LEU A 267 -9.74 6.67 -2.88
CA LEU A 267 -10.17 6.19 -1.58
C LEU A 267 -11.62 5.70 -1.63
N TYR A 268 -12.51 6.39 -2.33
CA TYR A 268 -13.90 5.97 -2.49
C TYR A 268 -14.01 4.57 -3.10
N SER A 269 -13.31 4.32 -4.21
CA SER A 269 -13.27 3.00 -4.84
C SER A 269 -12.76 1.92 -3.87
N THR A 270 -11.71 2.25 -3.11
CA THR A 270 -11.17 1.36 -2.07
C THR A 270 -12.19 1.08 -0.95
N ILE A 271 -12.93 2.08 -0.46
CA ILE A 271 -13.96 1.88 0.57
C ILE A 271 -15.11 1.02 0.03
N VAL A 272 -15.53 1.20 -1.24
CA VAL A 272 -16.53 0.35 -1.88
C VAL A 272 -16.06 -1.11 -1.94
N HIS A 273 -14.80 -1.33 -2.29
CA HIS A 273 -14.18 -2.65 -2.29
C HIS A 273 -14.26 -3.29 -0.88
N GLU A 274 -13.79 -2.60 0.16
CA GLU A 274 -13.82 -3.13 1.52
C GLU A 274 -15.23 -3.33 2.10
N LEU A 275 -16.17 -2.45 1.77
CA LEU A 275 -17.58 -2.61 2.17
C LEU A 275 -18.25 -3.79 1.47
N THR A 276 -17.79 -4.16 0.27
CA THR A 276 -18.25 -5.37 -0.41
C THR A 276 -17.84 -6.61 0.38
N HIS A 277 -16.63 -6.62 0.94
CA HIS A 277 -16.19 -7.71 1.83
C HIS A 277 -17.05 -7.86 3.08
N TRP A 278 -17.37 -6.73 3.71
CA TRP A 278 -18.33 -6.70 4.83
C TRP A 278 -19.71 -7.21 4.41
N ALA A 279 -20.23 -6.73 3.28
CA ALA A 279 -21.55 -7.08 2.79
C ALA A 279 -21.68 -8.59 2.55
N TYR A 280 -20.78 -9.20 1.77
CA TYR A 280 -20.88 -10.64 1.50
C TYR A 280 -20.68 -11.45 2.79
N THR A 281 -19.70 -11.10 3.63
CA THR A 281 -19.39 -11.83 4.87
C THR A 281 -20.60 -11.93 5.82
N ARG A 282 -21.46 -10.91 5.81
CA ARG A 282 -22.52 -10.76 6.82
C ARG A 282 -23.93 -10.93 6.26
N ALA A 283 -24.17 -10.60 4.99
CA ALA A 283 -25.47 -10.73 4.35
C ALA A 283 -25.60 -11.94 3.42
N PHE A 284 -24.47 -12.53 2.96
CA PHE A 284 -24.49 -13.57 1.92
C PHE A 284 -23.81 -14.88 2.34
N ALA A 285 -22.89 -14.86 3.31
CA ALA A 285 -22.05 -16.01 3.66
C ALA A 285 -22.81 -17.26 4.17
N GLN A 286 -24.08 -17.14 4.57
CA GLN A 286 -24.92 -18.30 4.91
C GLN A 286 -25.53 -18.97 3.68
N GLU A 287 -25.69 -18.22 2.59
CA GLU A 287 -26.37 -18.65 1.37
C GLU A 287 -25.38 -19.12 0.30
N TYR A 288 -24.13 -18.67 0.34
CA TYR A 288 -23.15 -18.91 -0.72
C TYR A 288 -21.78 -19.29 -0.15
N ARG A 289 -20.97 -19.97 -0.98
CA ARG A 289 -19.53 -20.13 -0.75
C ARG A 289 -18.81 -19.24 -1.74
N ILE A 290 -18.00 -18.34 -1.22
CA ILE A 290 -17.18 -17.39 -1.97
C ILE A 290 -15.73 -17.83 -1.80
N THR A 291 -15.07 -18.21 -2.90
CA THR A 291 -13.63 -18.49 -2.95
C THR A 291 -12.83 -17.19 -3.04
N ASP A 292 -11.51 -17.27 -2.92
CA ASP A 292 -10.62 -16.10 -2.90
C ASP A 292 -10.86 -15.15 -4.08
N TRP A 293 -10.82 -15.65 -5.32
CA TRP A 293 -11.09 -14.82 -6.49
C TRP A 293 -12.53 -14.30 -6.56
N MET A 294 -13.51 -15.07 -6.06
CA MET A 294 -14.89 -14.59 -6.03
C MET A 294 -15.03 -13.41 -5.07
N SER A 295 -14.34 -13.47 -3.93
CA SER A 295 -14.35 -12.42 -2.90
C SER A 295 -13.76 -11.14 -3.47
N GLU A 296 -12.52 -11.22 -3.94
CA GLU A 296 -11.78 -10.05 -4.41
C GLU A 296 -12.26 -9.56 -5.77
N GLY A 297 -12.67 -10.48 -6.66
CA GLY A 297 -13.26 -10.14 -7.95
C GLY A 297 -14.60 -9.44 -7.81
N LEU A 298 -15.47 -9.87 -6.89
CA LEU A 298 -16.73 -9.18 -6.62
C LEU A 298 -16.47 -7.80 -6.03
N ALA A 299 -15.53 -7.67 -5.09
CA ALA A 299 -15.17 -6.39 -4.51
C ALA A 299 -14.61 -5.41 -5.54
N GLU A 300 -13.70 -5.84 -6.43
CA GLU A 300 -13.22 -5.01 -7.54
C GLU A 300 -14.33 -4.68 -8.54
N TYR A 301 -15.24 -5.63 -8.83
CA TYR A 301 -16.38 -5.42 -9.73
C TYR A 301 -17.33 -4.33 -9.20
N VAL A 302 -17.74 -4.44 -7.94
CA VAL A 302 -18.62 -3.47 -7.28
C VAL A 302 -17.91 -2.10 -7.15
N ALA A 303 -16.61 -2.09 -6.91
CA ALA A 303 -15.79 -0.87 -6.88
C ALA A 303 -15.52 -0.25 -8.27
N ASN A 304 -15.92 -0.93 -9.35
CA ASN A 304 -15.65 -0.57 -10.73
C ASN A 304 -14.14 -0.34 -10.99
N ASN A 305 -13.30 -1.26 -10.51
CA ASN A 305 -11.85 -1.18 -10.64
C ASN A 305 -11.29 -2.32 -11.51
N PRO A 306 -11.46 -2.25 -12.84
CA PRO A 306 -11.08 -3.31 -13.77
C PRO A 306 -9.56 -3.49 -13.97
N ARG A 307 -8.73 -2.59 -13.42
CA ARG A 307 -7.27 -2.55 -13.65
C ARG A 307 -6.87 -2.66 -15.14
N ARG A 308 -7.65 -1.98 -16.02
CA ARG A 308 -7.60 -2.12 -17.50
C ARG A 308 -6.19 -2.15 -18.08
N ASN A 309 -5.36 -1.17 -17.77
CA ASN A 309 -4.02 -1.08 -18.35
C ASN A 309 -3.15 -2.29 -18.04
N ALA A 310 -3.20 -2.80 -16.81
CA ALA A 310 -2.41 -3.97 -16.39
C ALA A 310 -2.93 -5.26 -17.04
N VAL A 311 -4.25 -5.44 -17.06
CA VAL A 311 -4.89 -6.60 -17.67
C VAL A 311 -4.67 -6.61 -19.19
N SER A 312 -4.87 -5.50 -19.89
CA SER A 312 -4.58 -5.35 -21.33
C SER A 312 -3.13 -5.63 -21.67
N ALA A 313 -2.19 -5.15 -20.85
CA ALA A 313 -0.77 -5.48 -21.05
C ALA A 313 -0.52 -6.98 -20.90
N ALA A 314 -1.07 -7.61 -19.86
CA ALA A 314 -0.91 -9.04 -19.60
C ALA A 314 -1.53 -9.91 -20.70
N VAL A 315 -2.75 -9.57 -21.17
CA VAL A 315 -3.44 -10.27 -22.28
C VAL A 315 -2.60 -10.22 -23.55
N ARG A 316 -2.11 -9.04 -23.95
CA ARG A 316 -1.23 -8.89 -25.14
C ARG A 316 0.07 -9.68 -25.03
N MET A 317 0.59 -9.88 -23.82
CA MET A 317 1.79 -10.66 -23.56
C MET A 317 1.53 -12.17 -23.36
N GLY A 318 0.26 -12.61 -23.42
CA GLY A 318 -0.10 -14.01 -23.13
C GLY A 318 0.11 -14.41 -21.66
N ARG A 319 0.18 -13.44 -20.74
CA ARG A 319 0.41 -13.65 -19.29
C ARG A 319 -0.91 -13.67 -18.50
N ILE A 320 -1.84 -14.51 -18.92
CA ILE A 320 -3.13 -14.66 -18.24
C ILE A 320 -2.98 -15.63 -17.07
N ILE A 321 -3.30 -15.18 -15.86
CA ILE A 321 -3.33 -16.04 -14.66
C ILE A 321 -4.56 -16.95 -14.78
N PRO A 322 -4.42 -18.29 -14.74
CA PRO A 322 -5.55 -19.21 -14.87
C PRO A 322 -6.43 -19.20 -13.61
N LEU A 323 -7.67 -19.69 -13.75
CA LEU A 323 -8.56 -19.90 -12.61
C LEU A 323 -8.01 -20.97 -11.66
N VAL A 324 -7.55 -22.09 -12.21
CA VAL A 324 -6.86 -23.15 -11.47
C VAL A 324 -5.54 -23.48 -12.19
N ASP A 325 -4.46 -23.63 -11.42
CA ASP A 325 -3.17 -24.08 -11.94
C ASP A 325 -3.26 -25.58 -12.27
N PRO A 326 -3.14 -25.97 -13.55
CA PRO A 326 -3.24 -27.37 -13.95
C PRO A 326 -2.09 -28.23 -13.41
N ASN A 327 -1.00 -27.62 -12.94
CA ASN A 327 0.18 -28.35 -12.48
C ASN A 327 0.14 -28.75 -10.99
N GLY A 328 -0.82 -28.23 -10.21
CA GLY A 328 -1.09 -28.70 -8.85
C GLY A 328 0.08 -28.59 -7.85
N GLY A 329 0.91 -27.55 -7.98
CA GLY A 329 2.09 -27.34 -7.13
C GLY A 329 1.76 -26.95 -5.68
N VAL A 330 2.77 -26.95 -4.81
CA VAL A 330 2.65 -26.51 -3.40
C VAL A 330 2.38 -25.00 -3.28
N ARG A 331 2.71 -24.23 -4.33
CA ARG A 331 2.43 -22.80 -4.46
C ARG A 331 1.77 -22.55 -5.82
N PRO A 332 0.45 -22.78 -5.95
CA PRO A 332 -0.26 -22.59 -7.20
C PRO A 332 -0.18 -21.11 -7.64
N GLN A 333 0.08 -20.87 -8.93
CA GLN A 333 -0.02 -19.53 -9.51
C GLN A 333 -1.37 -19.39 -10.23
N ASP A 334 -2.45 -19.36 -9.47
CA ASP A 334 -3.82 -19.30 -9.98
C ASP A 334 -4.73 -18.37 -9.14
N MET A 335 -5.94 -18.12 -9.65
CA MET A 335 -6.92 -17.28 -8.98
C MET A 335 -7.65 -17.99 -7.84
N ASP A 336 -7.82 -19.32 -7.89
CA ASP A 336 -8.43 -20.07 -6.77
C ASP A 336 -7.67 -19.89 -5.45
N HIS A 337 -6.34 -19.70 -5.53
CA HIS A 337 -5.46 -19.50 -4.39
C HIS A 337 -4.91 -18.07 -4.32
N MET A 338 -5.68 -17.08 -4.81
CA MET A 338 -5.21 -15.70 -5.02
C MET A 338 -4.56 -15.08 -3.78
N THR A 339 -5.08 -15.34 -2.58
CA THR A 339 -4.55 -14.76 -1.33
C THR A 339 -3.15 -15.27 -0.98
N THR A 340 -2.72 -16.38 -1.56
CA THR A 340 -1.42 -17.02 -1.30
C THR A 340 -0.38 -16.74 -2.39
N LEU A 341 -0.74 -16.04 -3.46
CA LEU A 341 0.18 -15.70 -4.55
C LEU A 341 1.41 -14.97 -4.03
N GLU A 342 2.60 -15.31 -4.53
CA GLU A 342 3.85 -14.62 -4.15
C GLU A 342 4.19 -13.48 -5.12
N VAL A 343 3.70 -13.58 -6.37
CA VAL A 343 3.96 -12.62 -7.45
C VAL A 343 2.66 -12.27 -8.16
N ASP A 344 2.66 -11.13 -8.88
CA ASP A 344 1.55 -10.68 -9.72
C ASP A 344 0.20 -10.51 -8.98
N ARG A 345 0.19 -10.38 -7.64
CA ARG A 345 -1.03 -10.17 -6.83
C ARG A 345 -1.93 -9.10 -7.41
N GLY A 346 -1.36 -7.93 -7.72
CA GLY A 346 -2.11 -6.80 -8.27
C GLY A 346 -2.75 -7.08 -9.62
N LEU A 347 -2.16 -7.97 -10.43
CA LEU A 347 -2.73 -8.41 -11.70
C LEU A 347 -3.85 -9.43 -11.47
N ALA A 348 -3.72 -10.30 -10.45
CA ALA A 348 -4.73 -11.29 -10.10
C ALA A 348 -6.08 -10.64 -9.71
N TYR A 349 -6.06 -9.52 -8.99
CA TYR A 349 -7.28 -8.71 -8.74
C TYR A 349 -7.98 -8.28 -10.04
N GLY A 350 -7.21 -7.86 -11.06
CA GLY A 350 -7.75 -7.46 -12.35
C GLY A 350 -8.37 -8.62 -13.14
N PHE A 351 -7.78 -9.82 -13.07
CA PHE A 351 -8.38 -11.02 -13.65
C PHE A 351 -9.57 -11.55 -12.84
N ALA A 352 -9.57 -11.40 -11.52
CA ALA A 352 -10.72 -11.74 -10.68
C ALA A 352 -11.92 -10.84 -11.00
N TYR A 353 -11.70 -9.51 -11.16
CA TYR A 353 -12.71 -8.59 -11.70
C TYR A 353 -13.26 -9.10 -13.03
N SER A 354 -12.37 -9.49 -13.95
CA SER A 354 -12.75 -9.82 -15.31
C SER A 354 -13.56 -11.11 -15.39
N LEU A 355 -13.31 -12.08 -14.52
CA LEU A 355 -14.15 -13.27 -14.36
C LEU A 355 -15.56 -12.91 -13.89
N VAL A 356 -15.69 -12.03 -12.90
CA VAL A 356 -17.01 -11.58 -12.43
C VAL A 356 -17.74 -10.83 -13.54
N ALA A 357 -17.06 -9.90 -14.22
CA ALA A 357 -17.63 -9.17 -15.36
C ALA A 357 -18.10 -10.12 -16.48
N TYR A 358 -17.27 -11.11 -16.85
CA TYR A 358 -17.62 -12.11 -17.84
C TYR A 358 -18.86 -12.92 -17.44
N ILE A 359 -18.95 -13.37 -16.18
CA ILE A 359 -20.14 -14.07 -15.68
C ILE A 359 -21.37 -13.15 -15.73
N VAL A 360 -21.23 -11.90 -15.27
CA VAL A 360 -22.33 -10.94 -15.26
C VAL A 360 -22.86 -10.65 -16.67
N GLU A 361 -21.97 -10.48 -17.63
CA GLU A 361 -22.33 -10.18 -19.02
C GLU A 361 -22.92 -11.39 -19.76
N THR A 362 -22.41 -12.61 -19.49
CA THR A 362 -22.76 -13.79 -20.29
C THR A 362 -23.75 -14.74 -19.61
N GLN A 363 -23.90 -14.68 -18.28
CA GLN A 363 -24.66 -15.65 -17.49
C GLN A 363 -25.84 -15.04 -16.73
N GLY A 364 -26.41 -13.95 -17.26
CA GLY A 364 -27.66 -13.37 -16.77
C GLY A 364 -27.49 -12.42 -15.58
N GLY A 365 -26.46 -11.57 -15.61
CA GLY A 365 -26.26 -10.54 -14.59
C GLY A 365 -25.60 -11.07 -13.32
N LEU A 366 -25.70 -10.29 -12.24
CA LEU A 366 -25.19 -10.67 -10.93
C LEU A 366 -25.87 -11.93 -10.37
N ASP A 367 -27.10 -12.21 -10.78
CA ASP A 367 -27.79 -13.48 -10.46
C ASP A 367 -27.04 -14.70 -11.00
N GLY A 368 -26.34 -14.55 -12.13
CA GLY A 368 -25.43 -15.56 -12.67
C GLY A 368 -24.27 -15.86 -11.72
N PHE A 369 -23.63 -14.81 -11.20
CA PHE A 369 -22.57 -14.94 -10.21
C PHE A 369 -23.05 -15.65 -8.93
N TRP A 370 -24.20 -15.24 -8.39
CA TRP A 370 -24.76 -15.87 -7.19
C TRP A 370 -25.18 -17.33 -7.41
N ARG A 371 -25.73 -17.65 -8.60
CA ARG A 371 -26.02 -19.03 -8.99
C ARG A 371 -24.76 -19.89 -9.02
N PHE A 372 -23.64 -19.35 -9.50
CA PHE A 372 -22.36 -20.05 -9.47
C PHE A 372 -21.79 -20.20 -8.07
N ALA A 373 -21.82 -19.15 -7.25
CA ALA A 373 -21.39 -19.22 -5.85
C ALA A 373 -22.21 -20.24 -5.03
N ALA A 374 -23.51 -20.39 -5.32
CA ALA A 374 -24.34 -21.43 -4.74
C ALA A 374 -23.93 -22.84 -5.21
N ALA A 375 -23.61 -23.00 -6.50
CA ALA A 375 -23.11 -24.27 -7.03
C ALA A 375 -21.75 -24.65 -6.41
N VAL A 376 -20.85 -23.68 -6.23
CA VAL A 376 -19.54 -23.84 -5.54
C VAL A 376 -19.71 -24.28 -4.09
N ARG A 377 -20.71 -23.75 -3.37
CA ARG A 377 -21.04 -24.18 -2.00
C ARG A 377 -21.42 -25.65 -1.93
N ASP A 378 -22.25 -26.08 -2.87
CA ASP A 378 -22.84 -27.41 -2.88
C ASP A 378 -21.93 -28.47 -3.54
N THR A 379 -20.81 -28.05 -4.14
CA THR A 379 -19.85 -28.95 -4.79
C THR A 379 -18.69 -29.25 -3.85
N PRO A 380 -18.41 -30.52 -3.51
CA PRO A 380 -17.24 -30.87 -2.73
C PRO A 380 -15.98 -30.95 -3.60
N GLY A 381 -14.81 -30.73 -3.00
CA GLY A 381 -13.51 -30.87 -3.66
C GLY A 381 -12.78 -29.54 -3.90
N THR A 382 -11.73 -29.60 -4.72
CA THR A 382 -10.87 -28.49 -5.14
C THR A 382 -10.37 -28.73 -6.58
N GLY A 383 -9.79 -27.71 -7.20
CA GLY A 383 -9.17 -27.82 -8.53
C GLY A 383 -10.16 -27.93 -9.70
N ILE A 384 -9.68 -28.34 -10.87
CA ILE A 384 -10.44 -28.32 -12.13
C ILE A 384 -11.73 -29.15 -12.04
N GLU A 385 -11.68 -30.37 -11.49
CA GLU A 385 -12.87 -31.23 -11.38
C GLU A 385 -13.97 -30.61 -10.51
N PHE A 386 -13.58 -29.90 -9.45
CA PHE A 386 -14.50 -29.15 -8.60
C PHE A 386 -15.17 -28.01 -9.37
N TYR A 387 -14.40 -27.21 -10.10
CA TYR A 387 -14.95 -26.13 -10.90
C TYR A 387 -15.79 -26.61 -12.07
N ASP A 388 -15.41 -27.69 -12.73
CA ASP A 388 -16.17 -28.31 -13.81
C ASP A 388 -17.58 -28.72 -13.34
N LYS A 389 -17.67 -29.43 -12.20
CA LYS A 389 -18.96 -29.79 -11.60
C LYS A 389 -19.79 -28.58 -11.19
N ALA A 390 -19.16 -27.55 -10.61
CA ALA A 390 -19.85 -26.34 -10.18
C ALA A 390 -20.39 -25.53 -11.37
N LEU A 391 -19.61 -25.42 -12.46
CA LEU A 391 -20.01 -24.74 -13.70
C LEU A 391 -21.11 -25.50 -14.43
N GLN A 392 -21.02 -26.83 -14.52
CA GLN A 392 -22.10 -27.65 -15.09
C GLN A 392 -23.40 -27.48 -14.30
N LYS A 393 -23.31 -27.44 -12.96
CA LYS A 393 -24.49 -27.21 -12.11
C LYS A 393 -25.07 -25.80 -12.26
N ALA A 394 -24.23 -24.78 -12.41
CA ALA A 394 -24.68 -23.38 -12.47
C ALA A 394 -25.19 -22.97 -13.86
N PHE A 395 -24.49 -23.39 -14.90
CA PHE A 395 -24.64 -22.86 -16.26
C PHE A 395 -24.77 -23.96 -17.34
N GLY A 396 -24.56 -25.24 -16.99
CA GLY A 396 -24.62 -26.34 -17.95
C GLY A 396 -23.44 -26.40 -18.91
N ILE A 397 -22.30 -25.79 -18.55
CA ILE A 397 -21.06 -25.76 -19.33
C ILE A 397 -19.91 -26.41 -18.55
N THR A 398 -18.93 -26.92 -19.27
CA THR A 398 -17.69 -27.48 -18.71
C THR A 398 -16.71 -26.38 -18.28
N TYR A 399 -15.71 -26.76 -17.48
CA TYR A 399 -14.59 -25.87 -17.15
C TYR A 399 -13.84 -25.40 -18.41
N GLU A 400 -13.61 -26.31 -19.37
CA GLU A 400 -12.90 -25.99 -20.61
C GLU A 400 -13.65 -24.96 -21.45
N GLU A 401 -14.97 -25.11 -21.61
CA GLU A 401 -15.82 -24.14 -22.30
C GLU A 401 -15.82 -22.78 -21.60
N PHE A 402 -15.89 -22.78 -20.25
CA PHE A 402 -15.86 -21.55 -19.47
C PHE A 402 -14.52 -20.81 -19.58
N ASP A 403 -13.39 -21.50 -19.38
CA ASP A 403 -12.04 -20.91 -19.46
C ASP A 403 -11.75 -20.41 -20.88
N ALA A 404 -12.10 -21.18 -21.92
CA ALA A 404 -11.96 -20.75 -23.30
C ALA A 404 -12.81 -19.52 -23.63
N GLY A 405 -14.08 -19.51 -23.19
CA GLY A 405 -14.99 -18.38 -23.38
C GLY A 405 -14.52 -17.11 -22.68
N TRP A 406 -14.06 -17.23 -21.43
CA TRP A 406 -13.50 -16.11 -20.68
C TRP A 406 -12.22 -15.55 -21.32
N ARG A 407 -11.30 -16.43 -21.77
CA ARG A 407 -10.08 -16.00 -22.47
C ARG A 407 -10.38 -15.29 -23.78
N GLN A 408 -11.37 -15.76 -24.53
CA GLN A 408 -11.83 -15.09 -25.73
C GLN A 408 -12.42 -13.72 -25.41
N TRP A 409 -13.27 -13.63 -24.38
CA TRP A 409 -13.83 -12.37 -23.91
C TRP A 409 -12.74 -11.38 -23.46
N LEU A 410 -11.66 -11.85 -22.82
CA LEU A 410 -10.51 -11.02 -22.46
C LEU A 410 -9.86 -10.39 -23.70
N LEU A 411 -9.65 -11.17 -24.77
CA LEU A 411 -9.07 -10.67 -26.03
C LEU A 411 -9.94 -9.62 -26.73
N GLU A 412 -11.26 -9.64 -26.48
CA GLU A 412 -12.22 -8.71 -27.08
C GLU A 412 -12.37 -7.42 -26.27
N ASN A 413 -12.11 -7.46 -24.95
CA ASN A 413 -12.42 -6.37 -24.03
C ASN A 413 -11.18 -5.67 -23.41
N TYR A 414 -9.98 -6.25 -23.56
CA TYR A 414 -8.71 -5.76 -23.02
C TYR A 414 -7.59 -5.86 -24.04
#